data_AF-A0A6G3MHS0-F1
#
_entry.id   AF-A0A6G3MHS0-F1
#
_cell.length_a   1.000
_cell.length_b   1.000
_cell.length_c   1.000
_cell.angle_alpha   90.00
_cell.angle_beta   90.00
_cell.angle_gamma   90.00
#
_symmetry.space_group_name_H-M   'P 1'
#
loop_
_entity.id
_entity.type
_entity.pdbx_description
1 polymer ?
#
loop_
_entity_poly.entity_id
_entity_poly.type
_entity_poly.pdbx_seq_one_letter_code
_entity_poly.pdbx_strand_id
1 'polypeptide(L)'
;FMQLNQSIELPSSNNSFSNAQISTDELKSYLDRIDSVLIEIDNESPEWILLNNNPNFRLFSHTFLPNKTIKKIPFLYFNPTNRQQTEYIVIGTIDDVNSHDFMTVQTDIAVRKRWDKYIKKLDLINYDEETRTQLINWIVFNPVYLKIFNVVSIAKSLSVFVL
;
A
#
# COMPACT_ATOMS: atom_id res chain seq x y z
N PHE A 1 1.07 15.27 22.50
CA PHE A 1 -0.26 15.90 22.52
C PHE A 1 -0.58 16.47 21.15
N MET A 2 -1.54 15.87 20.44
CA MET A 2 -2.49 16.53 19.51
C MET A 2 -3.43 15.44 19.00
N GLN A 3 -4.71 15.57 19.34
CA GLN A 3 -5.82 14.83 18.73
C GLN A 3 -5.93 15.25 17.26
N LEU A 4 -5.80 14.31 16.33
CA LEU A 4 -6.35 14.47 14.98
C LEU A 4 -7.73 13.82 14.98
N ASN A 5 -8.69 14.49 15.62
CA ASN A 5 -10.08 14.35 15.24
C ASN A 5 -10.29 15.19 13.97
N GLN A 6 -9.78 14.72 12.84
CA GLN A 6 -10.31 15.13 11.55
C GLN A 6 -11.28 14.05 11.13
N SER A 7 -12.57 14.32 11.35
CA SER A 7 -13.63 13.74 10.56
C SER A 7 -13.23 13.97 9.10
N ILE A 8 -12.78 12.92 8.41
CA ILE A 8 -12.67 12.97 6.97
C ILE A 8 -14.13 13.03 6.50
N GLU A 9 -14.61 14.24 6.20
CA GLU A 9 -15.84 14.39 5.44
C GLU A 9 -15.65 13.59 4.15
N LEU A 10 -16.42 12.52 4.01
CA LEU A 10 -16.51 11.83 2.72
C LEU A 10 -16.96 12.90 1.73
N PRO A 11 -16.23 13.10 0.61
CA PRO A 11 -16.64 14.08 -0.38
C PRO A 11 -18.08 13.78 -0.77
N SER A 12 -18.92 14.83 -0.74
CA SER A 12 -20.28 14.77 -1.21
C SER A 12 -20.32 14.10 -2.58
N SER A 13 -21.38 13.34 -2.84
CA SER A 13 -21.59 12.36 -3.91
C SER A 13 -21.42 12.86 -5.37
N ASN A 14 -20.85 14.05 -5.58
CA ASN A 14 -20.71 14.71 -6.87
C ASN A 14 -19.25 14.93 -7.31
N ASN A 15 -18.23 14.52 -6.55
CA ASN A 15 -16.87 14.45 -7.08
C ASN A 15 -16.67 13.11 -7.79
N SER A 16 -16.77 13.14 -9.12
CA SER A 16 -16.46 12.01 -9.98
C SER A 16 -15.00 11.62 -9.80
N PHE A 17 -14.75 10.55 -9.03
CA PHE A 17 -13.47 9.82 -8.98
C PHE A 17 -13.15 9.12 -10.32
N SER A 18 -13.92 9.39 -11.38
CA SER A 18 -13.87 8.80 -12.72
C SER A 18 -12.54 8.95 -13.45
N ASN A 19 -11.59 9.70 -12.89
CA ASN A 19 -10.32 10.02 -13.56
C ASN A 19 -9.08 9.42 -12.88
N ALA A 20 -9.24 8.61 -11.83
CA ALA A 20 -8.09 7.95 -11.19
C ALA A 20 -7.71 6.67 -11.95
N GLN A 21 -7.24 6.83 -13.20
CA GLN A 21 -6.68 5.74 -13.98
C GLN A 21 -5.16 5.64 -13.75
N ILE A 22 -4.71 4.53 -13.17
CA ILE A 22 -3.28 4.20 -13.15
C ILE A 22 -2.86 3.80 -14.57
N SER A 23 -1.96 4.58 -15.16
CA SER A 23 -1.47 4.37 -16.53
C SER A 23 -0.42 3.25 -16.61
N THR A 24 -0.16 2.74 -17.81
CA THR A 24 0.89 1.73 -18.04
C THR A 24 2.28 2.26 -17.68
N ASP A 25 2.55 3.54 -17.95
CA ASP A 25 3.82 4.18 -17.59
C ASP A 25 3.98 4.29 -16.07
N GLU A 26 2.87 4.56 -15.38
CA GLU A 26 2.85 4.60 -13.92
C GLU A 26 3.13 3.20 -13.33
N LEU A 27 2.51 2.15 -13.87
CA LEU A 27 2.80 0.76 -13.47
C LEU A 27 4.26 0.38 -13.71
N LYS A 28 4.81 0.76 -14.87
CA LYS A 28 6.23 0.50 -15.18
C LYS A 28 7.14 1.18 -14.16
N SER A 29 6.82 2.43 -13.79
CA SER A 29 7.58 3.14 -12.76
C SER A 29 7.56 2.44 -11.40
N TYR A 30 6.50 1.68 -11.08
CA TYR A 30 6.41 0.88 -9.86
C TYR A 30 7.37 -0.32 -9.91
N LEU A 31 7.41 -1.03 -11.04
CA LEU A 31 8.34 -2.15 -11.25
C LEU A 31 9.79 -1.67 -11.19
N ASP A 32 10.11 -0.59 -11.91
CA ASP A 32 11.46 0.00 -11.93
C ASP A 32 11.91 0.42 -10.51
N ARG A 33 10.98 0.93 -9.67
CA ARG A 33 11.28 1.24 -8.27
C ARG A 33 11.53 -0.01 -7.45
N ILE A 34 10.71 -1.05 -7.58
CA ILE A 34 10.91 -2.31 -6.87
C ILE A 34 12.30 -2.88 -7.18
N ASP A 35 12.66 -2.98 -8.46
CA ASP A 35 13.96 -3.48 -8.89
C ASP A 35 15.11 -2.63 -8.34
N SER A 36 14.97 -1.30 -8.40
CA SER A 36 15.96 -0.40 -7.81
C SER A 36 16.15 -0.60 -6.31
N VAL A 37 15.08 -0.87 -5.55
CA VAL A 37 15.22 -1.14 -4.11
C VAL A 37 15.87 -2.49 -3.86
N LEU A 38 15.48 -3.52 -4.60
CA LEU A 38 16.09 -4.84 -4.45
C LEU A 38 17.60 -4.76 -4.66
N ILE A 39 18.05 -4.01 -5.68
CA ILE A 39 19.47 -3.73 -5.91
C ILE A 39 20.11 -2.95 -4.73
N GLU A 40 19.43 -1.94 -4.18
CA GLU A 40 19.93 -1.19 -3.00
C GLU A 40 20.09 -2.11 -1.77
N ILE A 41 19.14 -3.03 -1.56
CA ILE A 41 19.16 -3.99 -0.45
C ILE A 41 20.25 -5.06 -0.65
N ASP A 42 20.38 -5.60 -1.86
CA ASP A 42 21.39 -6.61 -2.19
C ASP A 42 22.82 -6.05 -2.09
N ASN A 43 22.98 -4.74 -2.33
CA ASN A 43 24.24 -4.01 -2.11
C ASN A 43 24.43 -3.54 -0.66
N GLU A 44 23.60 -3.99 0.28
CA GLU A 44 23.67 -3.65 1.71
C GLU A 44 23.68 -2.13 1.98
N SER A 45 22.86 -1.38 1.24
CA SER A 45 22.75 0.07 1.44
C SER A 45 22.42 0.41 2.90
N PRO A 46 23.17 1.33 3.55
CA PRO A 46 22.96 1.69 4.94
C PRO A 46 21.63 2.43 5.19
N GLU A 47 20.97 2.88 4.12
CA GLU A 47 19.68 3.55 4.16
C GLU A 47 18.53 2.59 4.49
N TRP A 48 18.70 1.29 4.24
CA TRP A 48 17.71 0.26 4.49
C TRP A 48 18.03 -0.52 5.76
N ILE A 49 17.14 -0.42 6.74
CA ILE A 49 17.27 -1.07 8.04
C ILE A 49 16.46 -2.37 8.02
N LEU A 50 17.10 -3.51 8.26
CA LEU A 50 16.45 -4.80 8.44
C LEU A 50 15.73 -4.84 9.80
N LEU A 51 14.40 -4.91 9.78
CA LEU A 51 13.56 -4.96 10.98
C LEU A 51 13.17 -6.39 11.38
N ASN A 52 13.02 -7.28 10.41
CA ASN A 52 12.69 -8.69 10.65
C ASN A 52 13.38 -9.58 9.63
N ASN A 53 13.93 -10.70 10.10
CA ASN A 53 14.57 -11.71 9.28
C ASN A 53 14.04 -13.10 9.67
N ASN A 54 13.00 -13.53 8.99
CA ASN A 54 12.43 -14.87 9.08
C ASN A 54 12.80 -15.65 7.81
N PRO A 55 12.96 -17.00 7.87
CA PRO A 55 13.22 -17.83 6.69
C PRO A 55 12.38 -17.51 5.46
N ASN A 56 11.09 -17.17 5.67
CA ASN A 56 10.17 -16.91 4.56
C ASN A 56 10.04 -15.43 4.21
N PHE A 57 10.38 -14.52 5.13
CA PHE A 57 10.15 -13.09 4.96
C PHE A 57 11.23 -12.23 5.61
N ARG A 58 11.70 -11.24 4.86
CA ARG A 58 12.57 -10.15 5.32
C ARG A 58 11.78 -8.84 5.25
N LEU A 59 11.75 -8.08 6.35
CA LEU A 59 11.14 -6.76 6.43
C LEU A 59 12.22 -5.70 6.56
N PHE A 60 12.23 -4.74 5.66
CA PHE A 60 13.11 -3.59 5.66
C PHE A 60 12.34 -2.30 5.87
N SER A 61 13.00 -1.29 6.43
CA SER A 61 12.48 0.07 6.51
C SER A 61 13.52 1.10 6.11
N HIS A 62 13.07 2.16 5.45
CA HIS A 62 13.87 3.31 5.09
C HIS A 62 13.15 4.58 5.53
N THR A 63 13.82 5.44 6.30
CA THR A 63 13.22 6.70 6.79
C THR A 63 13.77 7.89 6.01
N PHE A 64 12.87 8.71 5.48
CA PHE A 64 13.21 9.85 4.63
C PHE A 64 12.44 11.11 5.03
N LEU A 65 12.89 12.27 4.53
CA LEU A 65 12.22 13.55 4.66
C LEU A 65 11.63 13.96 3.31
N PRO A 66 10.30 13.86 3.11
CA PRO A 66 9.59 14.19 1.87
C PRO A 66 10.07 15.44 1.11
N ASN A 67 10.30 16.53 1.84
CA ASN A 67 10.71 17.81 1.29
C ASN A 67 12.19 17.87 0.84
N LYS A 68 13.01 16.92 1.29
CA LYS A 68 14.43 16.78 0.94
C LYS A 68 14.68 15.59 0.01
N THR A 69 13.69 14.72 -0.18
CA THR A 69 13.81 13.57 -1.06
C THR A 69 13.76 14.02 -2.51
N ILE A 70 14.88 13.87 -3.21
CA ILE A 70 15.00 14.16 -4.65
C ILE A 70 14.34 13.03 -5.48
N LYS A 71 14.32 11.81 -4.95
CA LYS A 71 13.70 10.64 -5.59
C LYS A 71 12.18 10.68 -5.40
N LYS A 72 11.42 10.81 -6.49
CA LYS A 72 9.97 10.60 -6.46
C LYS A 72 9.72 9.12 -6.16
N ILE A 73 8.94 8.81 -5.12
CA ILE A 73 8.50 7.44 -4.82
C ILE A 73 7.15 7.24 -5.51
N PRO A 74 7.09 6.43 -6.59
CA PRO A 74 5.98 6.52 -7.55
C PRO A 74 4.60 6.09 -7.00
N PHE A 75 4.54 5.32 -5.91
CA PHE A 75 3.29 4.86 -5.28
C PHE A 75 2.94 5.57 -3.96
N LEU A 76 3.79 6.49 -3.49
CA LEU A 76 3.59 7.20 -2.22
C LEU A 76 3.20 8.65 -2.51
N TYR A 77 1.90 8.89 -2.63
CA TYR A 77 1.35 10.24 -2.63
C TYR A 77 1.31 10.78 -1.22
N PHE A 78 2.35 11.49 -0.82
CA PHE A 78 2.34 12.33 0.36
C PHE A 78 2.42 13.80 -0.05
N ASN A 79 1.70 14.65 0.67
CA ASN A 79 1.99 16.08 0.62
C ASN A 79 3.43 16.30 1.11
N PRO A 80 4.21 17.20 0.48
CA PRO A 80 5.52 17.56 1.01
C PRO A 80 5.36 18.01 2.46
N THR A 81 6.03 17.30 3.37
CA THR A 81 6.00 17.63 4.80
C THR A 81 7.41 17.72 5.34
N ASN A 82 7.58 18.53 6.39
CA ASN A 82 8.83 18.60 7.16
C ASN A 82 8.92 17.46 8.21
N ARG A 83 8.09 16.42 8.09
CA ARG A 83 8.04 15.30 9.01
C ARG A 83 8.71 14.09 8.36
N GLN A 84 9.47 13.36 9.16
CA GLN A 84 10.02 12.08 8.71
C GLN A 84 8.89 11.13 8.35
N GLN A 85 9.08 10.40 7.26
CA GLN A 85 8.22 9.32 6.82
C GLN A 85 9.05 8.06 6.67
N THR A 86 8.41 6.91 6.81
CA THR A 86 9.08 5.61 6.74
C THR A 86 8.43 4.78 5.65
N GLU A 87 9.24 4.35 4.69
CA GLU A 87 8.91 3.33 3.70
C GLU A 87 9.21 1.95 4.30
N TYR A 88 8.35 0.98 4.01
CA TYR A 88 8.53 -0.42 4.43
C TYR A 88 8.47 -1.32 3.21
N ILE A 89 9.37 -2.30 3.15
CA ILE A 89 9.41 -3.32 2.09
C ILE A 89 9.51 -4.70 2.71
N VAL A 90 8.70 -5.62 2.19
CA VAL A 90 8.71 -7.03 2.56
C VAL A 90 9.14 -7.84 1.34
N ILE A 91 10.16 -8.67 1.52
CA ILE A 91 10.64 -9.61 0.51
C ILE A 91 10.47 -11.01 1.08
N GLY A 92 9.87 -11.93 0.33
CA GLY A 92 9.67 -13.28 0.82
C GLY A 92 9.10 -14.25 -0.21
N THR A 93 9.01 -15.50 0.20
CA THR A 93 8.44 -16.61 -0.58
C THR A 93 7.38 -17.33 0.23
N ILE A 94 6.36 -17.81 -0.47
CA ILE A 94 5.26 -18.61 0.10
C ILE A 94 5.11 -19.83 -0.81
N ASP A 95 5.67 -20.96 -0.40
CA ASP A 95 5.80 -22.13 -1.27
C ASP A 95 4.48 -22.90 -1.45
N ASP A 96 3.55 -22.74 -0.51
CA ASP A 96 2.28 -23.46 -0.44
C ASP A 96 1.08 -22.68 -1.01
N VAL A 97 1.31 -21.46 -1.53
CA VAL A 97 0.26 -20.60 -2.09
C VAL A 97 0.69 -20.12 -3.46
N ASN A 98 -0.12 -20.43 -4.49
CA ASN A 98 0.14 -19.91 -5.84
C ASN A 98 -0.16 -18.39 -5.91
N SER A 99 0.40 -17.73 -6.93
CA SER A 99 0.29 -16.27 -7.11
C SER A 99 -1.15 -15.79 -7.29
N HIS A 100 -2.02 -16.60 -7.91
CA HIS A 100 -3.43 -16.29 -8.09
C HIS A 100 -4.16 -16.24 -6.75
N ASP A 101 -4.02 -17.29 -5.94
CA ASP A 101 -4.68 -17.39 -4.63
C ASP A 101 -4.16 -16.33 -3.67
N PHE A 102 -2.84 -16.05 -3.71
CA PHE A 102 -2.27 -14.93 -2.97
C PHE A 102 -2.95 -13.62 -3.33
N MET A 103 -3.10 -13.33 -4.63
CA MET A 103 -3.75 -12.11 -5.10
C MET A 103 -5.24 -12.06 -4.74
N THR A 104 -5.96 -13.18 -4.84
CA THR A 104 -7.37 -13.27 -4.43
C THR A 104 -7.53 -12.92 -2.96
N VAL A 105 -6.68 -13.45 -2.07
CA VAL A 105 -6.72 -13.15 -0.63
C VAL A 105 -6.45 -11.67 -0.33
N GLN A 106 -5.68 -10.98 -1.17
CA GLN A 106 -5.41 -9.53 -1.02
C GLN A 106 -6.54 -8.65 -1.56
N THR A 107 -7.21 -9.07 -2.65
CA THR A 107 -8.11 -8.21 -3.43
C THR A 107 -9.60 -8.47 -3.17
N ASP A 108 -9.96 -9.69 -2.79
CA ASP A 108 -11.34 -10.04 -2.46
C ASP A 108 -11.69 -9.54 -1.05
N ILE A 109 -12.62 -8.59 -0.98
CA ILE A 109 -13.09 -7.97 0.27
C ILE A 109 -13.70 -9.00 1.23
N ALA A 110 -14.45 -9.97 0.72
CA ALA A 110 -15.11 -10.99 1.54
C ALA A 110 -14.08 -11.96 2.13
N VAL A 111 -13.08 -12.36 1.35
CA VAL A 111 -11.95 -13.17 1.84
C VAL A 111 -11.14 -12.37 2.86
N ARG A 112 -10.80 -11.11 2.56
CA ARG A 112 -10.02 -10.24 3.43
C ARG A 112 -10.67 -10.04 4.80
N LYS A 113 -11.99 -9.85 4.85
CA LYS A 113 -12.76 -9.75 6.10
C LYS A 113 -12.68 -11.00 6.99
N ARG A 114 -12.48 -12.20 6.43
CA ARG A 114 -12.44 -13.45 7.20
C ARG A 114 -11.12 -13.62 7.96
N TRP A 115 -10.00 -13.27 7.34
CA TRP A 115 -8.68 -13.56 7.90
C TRP A 115 -8.03 -12.36 8.62
N ASP A 116 -8.32 -11.14 8.19
CA ASP A 116 -7.67 -9.94 8.74
C ASP A 116 -8.39 -9.46 10.01
N LYS A 117 -7.91 -9.95 11.15
CA LYS A 117 -8.43 -9.65 12.49
C LYS A 117 -8.36 -8.17 12.90
N TYR A 118 -7.64 -7.34 12.15
CA TYR A 118 -7.49 -5.92 12.45
C TYR A 118 -8.54 -5.05 11.77
N ILE A 119 -9.33 -5.62 10.87
CA ILE A 119 -10.41 -4.91 10.19
C ILE A 119 -11.53 -4.60 11.18
N LYS A 120 -11.88 -3.31 11.26
CA LYS A 120 -13.11 -2.84 11.91
C LYS A 120 -14.22 -2.63 10.88
N LYS A 121 -13.87 -2.15 9.69
CA LYS A 121 -14.79 -1.96 8.55
C LYS A 121 -13.99 -2.07 7.24
N LEU A 122 -14.57 -2.69 6.23
CA LEU A 122 -13.97 -2.79 4.90
C LEU A 122 -15.08 -2.80 3.86
N ASP A 123 -15.39 -1.66 3.26
CA ASP A 123 -16.55 -1.55 2.36
C ASP A 123 -16.14 -1.03 0.98
N LEU A 124 -16.68 -1.67 -0.06
CA LEU A 124 -16.60 -1.18 -1.42
C LEU A 124 -17.50 0.05 -1.56
N ILE A 125 -16.90 1.20 -1.83
CA ILE A 125 -17.63 2.46 -2.06
C ILE A 125 -18.06 2.56 -3.52
N ASN A 126 -17.16 2.21 -4.44
CA ASN A 126 -17.41 2.30 -5.88
C ASN A 126 -16.57 1.26 -6.65
N TYR A 127 -17.06 0.82 -7.79
CA TYR A 127 -16.36 -0.03 -8.74
C TYR A 127 -16.50 0.54 -10.14
N ASP A 128 -15.39 0.77 -10.80
CA ASP A 128 -15.32 1.17 -12.20
C ASP A 128 -15.07 -0.08 -13.06
N GLU A 129 -16.07 -0.45 -13.87
CA GLU A 129 -16.01 -1.63 -14.74
C GLU A 129 -15.02 -1.48 -15.89
N GLU A 130 -14.84 -0.27 -16.43
CA GLU A 130 -13.96 -0.01 -17.57
C GLU A 130 -12.49 -0.19 -17.16
N THR A 131 -12.14 0.34 -15.99
CA THR A 131 -10.76 0.34 -15.51
C THR A 131 -10.46 -0.79 -14.52
N ARG A 132 -11.49 -1.54 -14.11
CA ARG A 132 -11.47 -2.57 -13.05
C ARG A 132 -10.90 -2.05 -11.73
N THR A 133 -11.26 -0.82 -11.38
CA THR A 133 -10.74 -0.11 -10.22
C THR A 133 -11.76 -0.09 -9.09
N GLN A 134 -11.32 -0.35 -7.86
CA GLN A 134 -12.17 -0.35 -6.67
C GLN A 134 -11.82 0.84 -5.76
N LEU A 135 -12.84 1.59 -5.35
CA LEU A 135 -12.73 2.57 -4.27
C LEU A 135 -13.20 1.90 -2.97
N ILE A 136 -12.29 1.79 -2.00
CA ILE A 136 -12.54 1.03 -0.76
C ILE A 136 -12.39 1.95 0.45
N ASN A 137 -13.36 1.86 1.37
CA ASN A 137 -13.26 2.43 2.71
C ASN A 137 -12.75 1.36 3.67
N TRP A 138 -11.54 1.54 4.17
CA TRP A 138 -10.89 0.58 5.05
C TRP A 138 -10.60 1.20 6.41
N ILE A 139 -11.32 0.72 7.43
CA ILE A 139 -11.12 1.11 8.82
C ILE A 139 -10.39 -0.02 9.56
N VAL A 140 -9.19 0.26 10.04
CA VAL A 140 -8.29 -0.68 10.71
C VAL A 140 -8.10 -0.29 12.17
N PHE A 141 -8.10 -1.28 13.06
CA PHE A 141 -7.68 -1.10 14.44
C PHE A 141 -6.20 -1.44 14.58
N ASN A 142 -5.42 -0.47 15.06
CA ASN A 142 -4.03 -0.68 15.41
C ASN A 142 -3.92 -1.02 16.90
N PRO A 143 -3.52 -2.25 17.27
CA PRO A 143 -3.42 -2.67 18.66
C PRO A 143 -2.26 -2.00 19.41
N VAL A 144 -1.18 -1.63 18.72
CA VAL A 144 0.02 -1.04 19.34
C VAL A 144 -0.27 0.36 19.87
N TYR A 145 -1.00 1.16 19.10
CA TYR A 145 -1.35 2.53 19.48
C TYR A 145 -2.76 2.68 20.03
N LEU A 146 -3.53 1.58 20.09
CA LEU A 146 -4.96 1.56 20.42
C LEU A 146 -5.76 2.61 19.63
N LYS A 147 -5.38 2.81 18.36
CA LYS A 147 -5.96 3.83 17.47
C LYS A 147 -6.67 3.17 16.31
N ILE A 148 -7.75 3.83 15.87
CA ILE A 148 -8.46 3.49 14.64
C ILE A 148 -7.91 4.37 13.53
N PHE A 149 -7.57 3.75 12.41
CA PHE A 149 -7.20 4.43 11.17
C PHE A 149 -8.30 4.25 10.16
N ASN A 150 -8.71 5.33 9.50
CA ASN A 150 -9.61 5.30 8.36
C ASN A 150 -8.80 5.63 7.11
N VAL A 151 -8.74 4.70 6.17
CA VAL A 151 -8.02 4.82 4.91
C VAL A 151 -9.01 4.68 3.77
N VAL A 152 -9.06 5.68 2.90
CA VAL A 152 -9.75 5.59 1.62
C VAL A 152 -8.68 5.28 0.57
N SER A 153 -8.80 4.12 -0.08
CA SER A 153 -7.81 3.64 -1.04
C SER A 153 -8.44 3.31 -2.38
N ILE A 154 -7.68 3.56 -3.44
CA ILE A 154 -7.95 3.07 -4.79
C ILE A 154 -7.13 1.81 -4.99
N ALA A 155 -7.80 0.68 -5.22
CA ALA A 155 -7.16 -0.60 -5.47
C ALA A 155 -7.38 -1.01 -6.93
N LYS A 156 -6.29 -1.34 -7.63
CA LYS A 156 -6.30 -1.93 -8.97
C LYS A 156 -5.46 -3.18 -8.94
N SER A 157 -6.08 -4.33 -9.19
CA SER A 157 -5.38 -5.60 -9.31
C SER A 157 -4.94 -5.80 -10.75
N LEU A 158 -3.64 -6.00 -10.96
CA LEU A 158 -3.06 -6.42 -12.23
C LEU A 158 -2.23 -7.66 -11.98
N SER A 159 -2.71 -8.79 -12.49
CA SER A 159 -1.93 -10.03 -12.55
C SER A 159 -0.96 -9.93 -13.74
N VAL A 160 0.30 -9.59 -13.47
CA VAL A 160 1.37 -9.79 -14.46
C VAL A 160 1.84 -11.24 -14.33
N PHE A 161 1.46 -12.08 -15.29
CA PHE A 161 2.02 -13.42 -15.41
C PHE A 161 3.36 -13.31 -16.13
N VAL A 162 4.46 -13.56 -15.42
CA VAL A 162 5.75 -13.83 -16.06
C VAL A 162 5.79 -15.35 -16.28
N LEU A 163 5.72 -15.77 -17.55
CA LEU A 163 5.94 -17.15 -18.00
C LEU A 163 7.43 -17.47 -18.07
#